data_AF-A0A8G0KRN4-F1
#
_entry.id   AF-A0A8G0KRN4-F1
#
_cell.length_a   1.000
_cell.length_b   1.000
_cell.length_c   1.000
_cell.angle_alpha   90.00
_cell.angle_beta   90.00
_cell.angle_gamma   90.00
#
_symmetry.space_group_name_H-M   'P 1'
#
loop_
_entity.id
_entity.type
_entity.pdbx_description
1 polymer ?
#
loop_
_entity_poly.entity_id
_entity_poly.type
_entity_poly.pdbx_seq_one_letter_code
_entity_poly.pdbx_strand_id
1 'polypeptide(L)'
;MSSENGSDPTSSPSNTETHHAGHGHKGKQSGLNIDFRYLNKNGKSFQGVSSSSEFDDSKNKDFFDIAFKYGFNKNYATGKNYAGVNSKVKKHYDHGHLGTLKITYETITEINVKIIK
;
A
#
# COMPACT_ATOMS: atom_id res chain seq x y z
N MET A 1 -6.76 2.28 -2.52
CA MET A 1 -8.21 2.44 -2.38
C MET A 1 -8.55 3.92 -2.27
N SER A 2 -9.66 4.38 -2.85
CA SER A 2 -10.24 5.68 -2.47
C SER A 2 -10.67 5.62 -1.00
N SER A 3 -10.33 6.64 -0.25
CA SER A 3 -10.76 6.80 1.15
C SER A 3 -12.26 7.02 1.30
N GLU A 4 -12.96 7.37 0.22
CA GLU A 4 -14.39 7.71 0.24
C GLU A 4 -15.29 6.50 0.00
N ASN A 5 -14.87 5.56 -0.86
CA ASN A 5 -15.73 4.46 -1.29
C ASN A 5 -15.02 3.12 -1.50
N GLY A 6 -13.73 3.01 -1.16
CA GLY A 6 -12.98 1.78 -1.37
C GLY A 6 -12.83 1.39 -2.84
N SER A 7 -12.98 2.32 -3.78
CA SER A 7 -12.65 2.04 -5.18
C SER A 7 -11.15 1.82 -5.36
N ASP A 8 -10.82 1.00 -6.34
CA ASP A 8 -9.45 0.72 -6.76
C ASP A 8 -8.65 2.03 -6.93
N PRO A 9 -7.43 2.13 -6.35
CA PRO A 9 -6.60 3.31 -6.52
C PRO A 9 -6.20 3.59 -7.98
N THR A 10 -6.27 2.59 -8.86
CA THR A 10 -5.75 2.63 -10.25
C THR A 10 -6.74 3.21 -11.27
N SER A 11 -7.75 3.97 -10.84
CA SER A 11 -8.95 4.48 -11.57
C SER A 11 -8.73 5.14 -12.95
N SER A 12 -8.15 4.40 -13.89
CA SER A 12 -8.08 4.68 -15.32
C SER A 12 -8.78 3.51 -16.02
N PRO A 13 -9.88 3.76 -16.75
CA PRO A 13 -10.84 2.74 -17.17
C PRO A 13 -10.31 1.65 -18.11
N SER A 14 -9.05 1.73 -18.56
CA SER A 14 -8.44 0.75 -19.46
C SER A 14 -7.81 -0.46 -18.76
N ASN A 15 -7.71 -0.49 -17.43
CA ASN A 15 -7.08 -1.60 -16.68
C ASN A 15 -7.98 -2.22 -15.59
N THR A 16 -9.21 -1.73 -15.42
CA THR A 16 -10.12 -2.11 -14.32
C THR A 16 -10.74 -3.51 -14.47
N GLU A 17 -10.75 -4.11 -15.67
CA GLU A 17 -11.50 -5.36 -15.90
C GLU A 17 -10.77 -6.64 -15.51
N THR A 18 -9.45 -6.62 -15.27
CA THR A 18 -8.68 -7.87 -15.10
C THR A 18 -7.84 -7.97 -13.83
N HIS A 19 -7.69 -6.87 -13.08
CA HIS A 19 -6.68 -6.83 -12.01
C HIS A 19 -7.21 -6.63 -10.58
N HIS A 20 -8.44 -6.13 -10.36
CA HIS A 20 -8.89 -5.76 -9.00
C HIS A 20 -10.36 -6.10 -8.67
N ALA A 21 -11.01 -7.05 -9.36
CA ALA A 21 -12.39 -7.49 -9.05
C ALA A 21 -12.56 -8.19 -7.67
N GLY A 22 -11.49 -8.30 -6.90
CA GLY A 22 -11.53 -8.64 -5.49
C GLY A 22 -10.15 -8.39 -4.90
N HIS A 23 -10.08 -7.93 -3.64
CA HIS A 23 -8.86 -8.00 -2.82
C HIS A 23 -8.53 -9.48 -2.56
N GLY A 24 -8.12 -10.17 -3.63
CA GLY A 24 -8.08 -11.61 -3.77
C GLY A 24 -7.38 -11.96 -5.09
N HIS A 25 -6.07 -11.72 -5.15
CA HIS A 25 -5.20 -12.20 -6.24
C HIS A 25 -5.56 -13.65 -6.61
N LYS A 26 -5.89 -13.89 -7.90
CA LYS A 26 -6.17 -15.21 -8.51
C LYS A 26 -6.75 -16.26 -7.54
N GLY A 27 -7.81 -15.89 -6.82
CA GLY A 27 -8.69 -16.80 -6.10
C GLY A 27 -8.17 -17.50 -4.83
N LYS A 28 -6.97 -17.21 -4.31
CA LYS A 28 -6.43 -17.92 -3.11
C LYS A 28 -5.93 -17.05 -1.95
N GLN A 29 -5.93 -15.72 -2.08
CA GLN A 29 -5.38 -14.82 -1.05
C GLN A 29 -6.29 -13.62 -0.77
N SER A 30 -7.46 -13.90 -0.17
CA SER A 30 -8.39 -12.85 0.29
C SER A 30 -7.89 -12.21 1.59
N GLY A 31 -7.88 -10.87 1.65
CA GLY A 31 -7.51 -10.12 2.86
C GLY A 31 -6.01 -10.10 3.21
N LEU A 32 -5.13 -10.59 2.32
CA LEU A 32 -3.68 -10.63 2.53
C LEU A 32 -2.91 -9.60 1.71
N ASN A 33 -3.61 -8.85 0.84
CA ASN A 33 -3.03 -7.91 -0.11
C ASN A 33 -3.84 -6.61 -0.12
N ILE A 34 -3.17 -5.47 -0.21
CA ILE A 34 -3.76 -4.13 -0.14
C ILE A 34 -3.06 -3.23 -1.16
N ASP A 35 -3.85 -2.58 -2.02
CA ASP A 35 -3.36 -1.51 -2.89
C ASP A 35 -3.75 -0.14 -2.34
N PHE A 36 -2.79 0.77 -2.23
CA PHE A 36 -2.98 2.10 -1.67
C PHE A 36 -2.42 3.18 -2.60
N ARG A 37 -3.07 4.36 -2.58
CA ARG A 37 -2.57 5.53 -3.29
C ARG A 37 -1.37 6.08 -2.54
N TYR A 38 -0.35 6.53 -3.25
CA TYR A 38 0.80 7.14 -2.60
C TYR A 38 0.41 8.41 -1.82
N LEU A 39 1.26 8.77 -0.86
CA LEU A 39 1.13 10.01 -0.11
C LEU A 39 1.83 11.16 -0.84
N ASN A 40 1.19 12.32 -0.88
CA ASN A 40 1.85 13.56 -1.30
C ASN A 40 2.61 14.24 -0.15
N LYS A 41 3.24 15.37 -0.46
CA LYS A 41 3.98 16.21 0.50
C LYS A 41 3.17 16.63 1.72
N ASN A 42 1.84 16.73 1.59
CA ASN A 42 0.94 17.06 2.70
C ASN A 42 0.46 15.82 3.49
N GLY A 43 1.00 14.63 3.19
CA GLY A 43 0.56 13.37 3.80
C GLY A 43 -0.85 12.94 3.36
N LYS A 44 -1.39 13.52 2.29
CA LYS A 44 -2.69 13.15 1.74
C LYS A 44 -2.53 12.10 0.65
N SER A 45 -3.51 11.19 0.57
CA SER A 45 -3.68 10.28 -0.55
C SER A 45 -3.66 11.06 -1.87
N PHE A 46 -2.86 10.59 -2.82
CA PHE A 46 -2.57 11.29 -4.06
C PHE A 46 -2.74 10.36 -5.26
N GLN A 47 -3.45 10.85 -6.28
CA GLN A 47 -3.60 10.18 -7.56
C GLN A 47 -2.52 10.66 -8.53
N GLY A 48 -1.47 9.87 -8.70
CA GLY A 48 -0.42 10.17 -9.68
C GLY A 48 0.82 9.33 -9.46
N VAL A 49 1.82 9.53 -10.32
CA VAL A 49 3.01 8.68 -10.37
C VAL A 49 4.09 9.07 -9.35
N SER A 50 4.94 8.12 -8.99
CA SER A 50 6.02 8.25 -8.00
C SER A 50 7.21 9.11 -8.47
N SER A 51 7.20 9.53 -9.74
CA SER A 51 8.08 10.55 -10.31
C SER A 51 7.48 11.97 -10.28
N SER A 52 6.23 12.13 -9.84
CA SER A 52 5.58 13.43 -9.73
C SER A 52 6.24 14.29 -8.65
N SER A 53 6.24 15.62 -8.85
CA SER A 53 6.69 16.58 -7.84
C SER A 53 5.84 16.59 -6.57
N GLU A 54 4.62 16.07 -6.64
CA GLU A 54 3.71 15.94 -5.50
C GLU A 54 4.03 14.72 -4.62
N PHE A 55 4.69 13.70 -5.18
CA PHE A 55 5.04 12.48 -4.46
C PHE A 55 6.02 12.76 -3.32
N ASP A 56 5.74 12.22 -2.14
CA ASP A 56 6.64 12.33 -0.98
C ASP A 56 7.38 11.02 -0.73
N ASP A 57 8.66 10.98 -1.12
CA ASP A 57 9.48 9.77 -1.00
C ASP A 57 9.65 9.31 0.44
N SER A 58 9.90 10.23 1.37
CA SER A 58 10.10 9.92 2.79
C SER A 58 8.83 9.33 3.41
N LYS A 59 7.67 9.96 3.20
CA LYS A 59 6.41 9.49 3.80
C LYS A 59 6.00 8.12 3.26
N ASN A 60 6.17 7.89 1.96
CA ASN A 60 5.85 6.60 1.38
C ASN A 60 6.85 5.53 1.86
N LYS A 61 8.14 5.86 1.98
CA LYS A 61 9.14 4.97 2.59
C LYS A 61 8.76 4.60 4.02
N ASP A 62 8.41 5.57 4.88
CA ASP A 62 8.01 5.31 6.26
C ASP A 62 6.79 4.38 6.34
N PHE A 63 5.82 4.58 5.44
CA PHE A 63 4.65 3.71 5.37
C PHE A 63 5.00 2.26 5.00
N PHE A 64 5.90 2.06 4.03
CA PHE A 64 6.41 0.73 3.68
C PHE A 64 7.24 0.10 4.80
N ASP A 65 8.08 0.87 5.48
CA ASP A 65 8.89 0.39 6.60
C ASP A 65 7.99 -0.07 7.76
N ILE A 66 6.91 0.67 8.06
CA ILE A 66 5.88 0.27 9.03
C ILE A 66 5.22 -1.05 8.60
N ALA A 67 4.77 -1.13 7.35
CA ALA A 67 4.13 -2.34 6.84
C ALA A 67 5.07 -3.56 6.94
N PHE A 68 6.35 -3.38 6.58
CA PHE A 68 7.36 -4.42 6.69
C PHE A 68 7.58 -4.87 8.14
N LYS A 69 7.66 -3.92 9.08
CA LYS A 69 7.75 -4.21 10.52
C LYS A 69 6.58 -5.07 11.01
N TYR A 70 5.37 -4.84 10.50
CA TYR A 70 4.17 -5.59 10.85
C TYR A 70 3.90 -6.82 9.96
N GLY A 71 4.91 -7.31 9.23
CA GLY A 71 4.86 -8.61 8.56
C GLY A 71 4.31 -8.61 7.14
N PHE A 72 4.10 -7.43 6.53
CA PHE A 72 3.90 -7.34 5.08
C PHE A 72 5.24 -7.46 4.36
N ASN A 73 5.49 -8.61 3.75
CA ASN A 73 6.77 -8.97 3.13
C ASN A 73 6.70 -9.17 1.61
N LYS A 74 5.56 -8.84 0.99
CA LYS A 74 5.35 -8.84 -0.46
C LYS A 74 4.93 -7.46 -0.93
N ASN A 75 5.77 -6.46 -0.68
CA ASN A 75 5.44 -5.07 -0.98
C ASN A 75 6.01 -4.64 -2.33
N TYR A 76 5.27 -3.82 -3.09
CA TYR A 76 5.69 -3.34 -4.41
C TYR A 76 5.55 -1.82 -4.51
N ALA A 77 6.60 -1.17 -5.03
CA ALA A 77 6.61 0.21 -5.50
C ALA A 77 7.64 0.32 -6.61
N THR A 78 7.19 0.48 -7.86
CA THR A 78 8.10 0.35 -9.01
C THR A 78 9.17 1.45 -8.97
N GLY A 79 10.44 1.06 -9.08
CA GLY A 79 11.58 1.99 -9.11
C GLY A 79 11.98 2.59 -7.76
N LYS A 80 11.33 2.21 -6.65
CA LYS A 80 11.66 2.72 -5.31
C LYS A 80 12.52 1.74 -4.51
N ASN A 81 13.53 2.24 -3.81
CA ASN A 81 14.46 1.40 -3.05
C ASN A 81 14.17 1.53 -1.54
N TYR A 82 13.15 0.81 -1.06
CA TYR A 82 12.75 0.79 0.35
C TYR A 82 12.95 -0.60 0.97
N ALA A 83 13.01 -0.68 2.29
CA ALA A 83 13.12 -1.97 2.96
C ALA A 83 11.86 -2.82 2.73
N GLY A 84 12.03 -4.11 2.43
CA GLY A 84 10.90 -5.02 2.20
C GLY A 84 10.10 -4.77 0.92
N VAL A 85 10.54 -3.86 0.05
CA VAL A 85 9.87 -3.51 -1.21
C VAL A 85 10.60 -4.11 -2.42
N ASN A 86 9.88 -4.84 -3.27
CA ASN A 86 10.36 -5.27 -4.57
C ASN A 86 10.03 -4.22 -5.64
N SER A 87 11.06 -3.47 -6.03
CA SER A 87 10.97 -2.36 -6.99
C SER A 87 10.87 -2.77 -8.46
N LYS A 88 11.07 -4.06 -8.76
CA LYS A 88 11.12 -4.60 -10.13
C LYS A 88 9.75 -5.04 -10.64
N VAL A 89 8.77 -5.20 -9.76
CA VAL A 89 7.39 -5.50 -10.16
C VAL A 89 6.83 -4.26 -10.86
N LYS A 90 6.52 -4.43 -12.15
CA LYS A 90 6.00 -3.35 -13.00
C LYS A 90 4.59 -2.95 -12.57
N LYS A 91 4.10 -1.82 -13.09
CA LYS A 91 2.74 -1.27 -12.91
C LYS A 91 2.43 -0.60 -11.55
N HIS A 92 3.38 -0.52 -10.62
CA HIS A 92 3.20 0.15 -9.32
C HIS A 92 3.85 1.55 -9.32
N TYR A 93 3.67 2.28 -10.43
CA TYR A 93 4.20 3.64 -10.56
C TYR A 93 3.28 4.67 -9.92
N ASP A 94 1.99 4.39 -9.82
CA ASP A 94 0.93 5.30 -9.36
C ASP A 94 0.23 4.85 -8.07
N HIS A 95 0.60 3.69 -7.55
CA HIS A 95 0.11 3.14 -6.29
C HIS A 95 1.17 2.22 -5.68
N GLY A 96 1.06 2.00 -4.37
CA GLY A 96 1.83 0.99 -3.65
C GLY A 96 0.99 -0.26 -3.39
N HIS A 97 1.68 -1.40 -3.30
CA HIS A 97 1.09 -2.67 -2.93
C HIS A 97 1.71 -3.17 -1.63
N LEU A 98 0.88 -3.60 -0.69
CA LEU A 98 1.28 -4.33 0.51
C LEU A 98 0.73 -5.74 0.43
N GLY A 99 1.56 -6.73 0.76
CA GLY A 99 1.15 -8.12 0.71
C GLY A 99 1.83 -8.98 1.76
N THR A 100 1.18 -10.07 2.15
CA THR A 100 1.78 -11.10 3.00
C THR A 100 1.31 -12.49 2.59
N LEU A 101 2.10 -13.52 2.92
CA LEU A 101 1.72 -14.92 2.73
C LEU A 101 0.95 -15.49 3.91
N LYS A 102 1.10 -14.89 5.08
CA LYS A 102 0.49 -15.34 6.33
C LYS A 102 0.39 -14.16 7.27
N ILE A 103 -0.80 -13.90 7.77
CA ILE A 103 -0.99 -12.99 8.90
C ILE A 103 -0.82 -13.82 10.16
N THR A 104 0.15 -13.47 10.99
CA THR A 104 0.19 -13.93 12.38
C THR A 104 -0.61 -12.89 13.17
N TYR A 105 -1.75 -13.31 13.72
CA TYR A 105 -2.55 -12.41 14.55
C TYR A 105 -1.89 -12.27 15.91
N GLU A 106 -1.67 -11.05 16.34
CA GLU A 106 -1.42 -10.72 17.73
C GLU A 106 -2.70 -10.13 18.30
N THR A 107 -3.30 -10.83 19.26
CA THR A 107 -4.47 -10.29 19.98
C THR A 107 -3.97 -9.31 21.02
N ILE A 108 -4.11 -8.02 20.75
CA ILE A 108 -3.85 -6.99 21.75
C ILE A 108 -5.06 -6.93 22.68
N THR A 109 -4.88 -7.38 23.92
CA THR A 109 -5.96 -7.37 24.94
C THR A 109 -6.08 -6.01 25.63
N GLU A 110 -5.01 -5.22 25.68
CA GLU A 110 -4.98 -3.89 26.32
C GLU A 110 -4.01 -2.96 25.58
N ILE A 111 -4.40 -1.69 25.39
CA ILE A 111 -3.52 -0.65 24.84
C ILE A 111 -3.24 0.37 25.94
N ASN A 112 -2.00 0.43 26.41
CA ASN A 112 -1.53 1.47 27.33
C ASN A 112 -1.11 2.74 26.56
N VAL A 113 -2.07 3.62 26.26
CA VAL A 113 -1.76 4.92 25.63
C VAL A 113 -1.62 6.00 26.70
N LYS A 114 -0.43 6.62 26.78
CA LYS A 114 -0.21 7.84 27.58
C LYS A 114 -0.39 9.07 26.69
N ILE A 115 -1.52 9.77 26.85
CA ILE A 115 -1.71 11.08 26.21
C ILE A 115 -0.88 12.11 26.99
N ILE A 116 0.12 12.68 26.33
CA ILE A 116 0.89 13.81 26.87
C ILE A 116 0.16 15.08 26.45
N LYS A 117 -0.25 15.90 27.42
CA LYS A 117 -0.82 17.24 27.20
C LYS A 117 0.28 18.28 27.15
#